data_AF-A0A7S2UMP9-F1
#
_entry.id   AF-A0A7S2UMP9-F1
#
_cell.length_a   1.000
_cell.length_b   1.000
_cell.length_c   1.000
_cell.angle_alpha   90.00
_cell.angle_beta   90.00
_cell.angle_gamma   90.00
#
_symmetry.space_group_name_H-M   'P 1'
#
loop_
_entity.id
_entity.type
_entity.pdbx_description
1 polymer ?
#
loop_
_entity_poly.entity_id
_entity_poly.type
_entity_poly.pdbx_seq_one_letter_code
_entity_poly.pdbx_strand_id
1 'polypeptide(L)'
;MGPNDYSLGDGGLTEEHAEEESGARNDVDRLHRFVERMPKVELHAHLNGCVREETLLELAAERQWTLSSVLVTHHHNHNNSNNSFTNARSRSLSDCFKVFEDIGKCVDTLPTLRRIAQEALEDFAQHHVAYLELRSTPKCLWTDSSRLVQGTKRDYVETLLSVFSEYETNTTTQEAQPTVSSSDLNHHHNPDPNRDDITPTFQRLPLIPRLILSIDRSKSAQDAMDTA
;
A
#
# COMPACT_ATOMS: atom_id res chain seq x y z
N MET A 1 -58.54 13.66 32.27
CA MET A 1 -57.50 13.92 33.28
C MET A 1 -57.04 12.58 33.83
N GLY A 2 -55.72 12.34 33.76
CA GLY A 2 -55.05 11.12 34.20
C GLY A 2 -54.05 10.63 33.15
N PRO A 3 -52.77 11.07 33.18
CA PRO A 3 -51.74 10.59 32.28
C PRO A 3 -51.17 9.23 32.74
N ASN A 4 -50.60 8.51 31.78
CA ASN A 4 -49.85 7.27 31.97
C ASN A 4 -48.69 7.44 32.96
N ASP A 5 -48.49 6.43 33.81
CA ASP A 5 -47.23 6.24 34.53
C ASP A 5 -46.73 4.81 34.26
N TYR A 6 -45.96 4.67 33.18
CA TYR A 6 -45.03 3.56 33.01
C TYR A 6 -43.64 4.14 33.23
N SER A 7 -43.16 3.98 34.46
CA SER A 7 -41.77 4.21 34.81
C SER A 7 -40.90 3.21 34.03
N LEU A 8 -40.32 3.66 32.93
CA LEU A 8 -39.21 2.98 32.25
C LEU A 8 -37.99 3.18 33.14
N GLY A 9 -37.57 2.10 33.78
CA GLY A 9 -36.35 2.05 34.56
C GLY A 9 -35.17 2.56 33.75
N ASP A 10 -34.45 3.49 34.35
CA ASP A 10 -33.13 3.95 33.95
C ASP A 10 -32.19 2.73 33.88
N GLY A 11 -32.10 2.15 32.68
CA GLY A 11 -31.14 1.11 32.37
C GLY A 11 -29.77 1.76 32.30
N GLY A 12 -29.15 1.92 33.48
CA GLY A 12 -27.77 2.35 33.59
C GLY A 12 -26.90 1.49 32.68
N LEU A 13 -26.29 2.13 31.69
CA LEU A 13 -25.18 1.55 30.94
C LEU A 13 -24.08 1.27 31.99
N THR A 14 -23.95 0.01 32.37
CA THR A 14 -23.04 -0.41 33.44
C THR A 14 -21.61 -0.07 33.04
N GLU A 15 -20.85 0.53 33.96
CA GLU A 15 -19.43 0.86 33.79
C GLU A 15 -18.61 -0.34 33.30
N GLU A 16 -19.00 -1.57 33.67
CA GLU A 16 -18.44 -2.83 33.16
C GLU A 16 -18.45 -2.93 31.62
N HIS A 17 -19.54 -2.55 30.94
CA HIS A 17 -19.60 -2.63 29.47
C HIS A 17 -18.70 -1.59 28.80
N ALA A 18 -18.55 -0.41 29.41
CA ALA A 18 -17.66 0.63 28.91
C ALA A 18 -16.18 0.25 29.11
N GLU A 19 -15.85 -0.40 30.23
CA GLU A 19 -14.51 -0.92 30.51
C GLU A 19 -14.14 -2.06 29.56
N GLU A 20 -15.06 -3.00 29.29
CA GLU A 20 -14.87 -4.12 28.36
C GLU A 20 -14.68 -3.64 26.90
N GLU A 21 -15.48 -2.67 26.44
CA GLU A 21 -15.29 -2.06 25.11
C GLU A 21 -13.97 -1.27 25.01
N SER A 22 -13.54 -0.61 26.10
CA SER A 22 -12.28 0.12 26.15
C SER A 22 -11.06 -0.82 26.13
N GLY A 23 -11.14 -1.96 26.83
CA GLY A 23 -10.13 -3.01 26.83
C GLY A 23 -9.98 -3.64 25.45
N ALA A 24 -11.09 -4.00 24.80
CA ALA A 24 -11.08 -4.58 23.45
C ALA A 24 -10.50 -3.62 22.39
N ARG A 25 -10.81 -2.32 22.45
CA ARG A 25 -10.21 -1.31 21.56
C ARG A 25 -8.70 -1.18 21.77
N ASN A 26 -8.24 -1.22 23.02
CA ASN A 26 -6.82 -1.18 23.35
C ASN A 26 -6.05 -2.39 22.81
N ASP A 27 -6.65 -3.58 22.82
CA ASP A 27 -6.04 -4.80 22.29
C ASP A 27 -5.96 -4.79 20.76
N VAL A 28 -7.00 -4.30 20.08
CA VAL A 28 -6.98 -4.10 18.62
C VAL A 28 -5.88 -3.11 18.23
N ASP A 29 -5.77 -1.97 18.92
CA ASP A 29 -4.73 -0.97 18.65
C ASP A 29 -3.32 -1.51 18.91
N ARG A 30 -3.15 -2.35 19.94
CA ARG A 30 -1.88 -3.04 20.23
C ARG A 30 -1.51 -4.01 19.11
N LEU A 31 -2.47 -4.82 18.66
CA LEU A 31 -2.27 -5.75 17.55
C LEU A 31 -1.92 -4.99 16.26
N HIS A 32 -2.63 -3.90 15.95
CA HIS A 32 -2.34 -3.06 14.78
C HIS A 32 -0.90 -2.55 14.79
N ARG A 33 -0.46 -1.94 15.90
CA ARG A 33 0.93 -1.45 16.04
C ARG A 33 1.96 -2.58 15.91
N PHE A 34 1.67 -3.75 16.47
CA PHE A 34 2.55 -4.91 16.34
C PHE A 34 2.67 -5.37 14.88
N VAL A 35 1.55 -5.52 14.17
CA VAL A 35 1.49 -5.97 12.77
C VAL A 35 2.13 -4.95 11.82
N GLU A 36 1.94 -3.66 12.06
CA GLU A 36 2.58 -2.60 11.27
C GLU A 36 4.11 -2.66 11.39
N ARG A 37 4.63 -2.83 12.61
CA ARG A 37 6.07 -2.76 12.90
C ARG A 37 6.83 -4.07 12.69
N MET A 38 6.18 -5.23 12.74
CA MET A 38 6.88 -6.51 12.55
C MET A 38 7.53 -6.58 11.17
N PRO A 39 8.74 -7.14 11.04
CA PRO A 39 9.37 -7.37 9.74
C PRO A 39 8.53 -8.35 8.91
N LYS A 40 8.36 -8.04 7.63
CA LYS A 40 7.49 -8.78 6.71
C LYS A 40 8.21 -9.16 5.41
N VAL A 41 7.64 -10.15 4.74
CA VAL A 41 8.06 -10.62 3.42
C VAL A 41 6.85 -10.63 2.51
N GLU A 42 6.96 -9.99 1.34
CA GLU A 42 5.90 -9.97 0.32
C GLU A 42 6.39 -10.75 -0.91
N LEU A 43 5.64 -11.78 -1.30
CA LEU A 43 6.01 -12.69 -2.39
C LEU A 43 5.06 -12.60 -3.60
N HIS A 44 3.97 -11.85 -3.47
CA HIS A 44 2.95 -11.74 -4.49
C HIS A 44 2.36 -10.33 -4.54
N ALA A 45 3.18 -9.38 -5.01
CA ALA A 45 2.73 -8.03 -5.33
C ALA A 45 2.76 -7.82 -6.85
N HIS A 46 1.68 -7.32 -7.44
CA HIS A 46 1.68 -6.90 -8.85
C HIS A 46 1.94 -5.41 -8.90
N LEU A 47 2.95 -4.95 -9.64
CA LEU A 47 3.30 -3.52 -9.70
C LEU A 47 2.11 -2.63 -10.07
N ASN A 48 1.33 -3.02 -11.09
CA ASN A 48 0.13 -2.27 -11.46
C ASN A 48 -0.96 -2.28 -10.37
N GLY A 49 -0.95 -3.24 -9.45
CA GLY A 49 -1.84 -3.27 -8.29
C GLY A 49 -1.33 -2.47 -7.09
N CYS A 50 -0.10 -1.97 -7.15
CA CYS A 50 0.56 -1.18 -6.11
C CYS A 50 0.56 0.33 -6.43
N VAL A 51 -0.11 0.77 -7.50
CA VAL A 51 -0.18 2.19 -7.85
C VAL A 51 -1.07 2.91 -6.82
N ARG A 52 -0.52 3.97 -6.21
CA ARG A 52 -1.26 4.85 -5.30
C ARG A 52 -2.47 5.45 -6.00
N GLU A 53 -3.58 5.61 -5.27
CA GLU A 53 -4.82 6.13 -5.86
C GLU A 53 -4.62 7.57 -6.35
N GLU A 54 -3.88 8.37 -5.60
CA GLU A 54 -3.55 9.77 -5.91
C GLU A 54 -2.71 9.86 -7.18
N THR A 55 -1.68 9.01 -7.30
CA THR A 55 -0.84 8.90 -8.50
C THR A 55 -1.67 8.50 -9.71
N LEU A 56 -2.59 7.54 -9.58
CA LEU A 56 -3.45 7.13 -10.69
C LEU A 56 -4.37 8.26 -11.15
N LEU A 57 -4.98 9.01 -10.21
CA LEU A 57 -5.83 10.16 -10.50
C LEU A 57 -5.06 11.27 -11.23
N GLU A 58 -3.84 11.58 -10.78
CA GLU A 58 -2.94 12.55 -11.41
C GLU A 58 -2.61 12.14 -12.85
N LEU A 59 -2.14 10.89 -13.05
CA LEU A 59 -1.77 10.37 -14.37
C LEU A 59 -2.95 10.33 -15.33
N ALA A 60 -4.16 10.01 -14.83
CA ALA A 60 -5.38 10.01 -15.62
C ALA A 60 -5.74 11.43 -16.09
N ALA A 61 -5.63 12.43 -15.21
CA ALA A 61 -5.86 13.83 -15.56
C ALA A 61 -4.87 14.32 -16.63
N GLU A 62 -3.58 14.02 -16.48
CA GLU A 62 -2.55 14.35 -17.47
C GLU A 62 -2.84 13.76 -18.86
N ARG A 63 -3.39 12.55 -18.89
CA ARG A 63 -3.68 11.81 -20.13
C ARG A 63 -5.05 12.08 -20.69
N GLN A 64 -5.83 12.95 -20.03
CA GLN A 64 -7.24 13.19 -20.36
C GLN A 64 -8.03 11.87 -20.42
N TRP A 65 -7.69 10.93 -19.54
CA TRP A 65 -8.33 9.62 -19.45
C TRP A 65 -9.41 9.62 -18.36
N THR A 66 -10.62 9.22 -18.73
CA THR A 66 -11.70 9.04 -17.76
C THR A 66 -11.61 7.65 -17.14
N LEU A 67 -11.22 7.58 -15.87
CA LEU A 67 -11.21 6.33 -15.10
C LEU A 67 -12.61 5.73 -15.01
N SER A 68 -12.70 4.40 -14.94
CA SER A 68 -13.95 3.71 -14.71
C SER A 68 -14.58 4.11 -13.37
N SER A 69 -15.92 4.16 -13.32
CA SER A 69 -16.68 4.59 -12.12
C SER A 69 -16.42 3.75 -10.86
N VAL A 70 -15.81 2.56 -11.03
CA VAL A 70 -15.36 1.67 -9.96
C VAL A 70 -14.29 2.34 -9.08
N LEU A 71 -13.41 3.16 -9.66
CA LEU A 71 -12.36 3.89 -8.93
C LEU A 71 -12.90 5.18 -8.31
N VAL A 72 -13.70 5.95 -9.06
CA VAL A 72 -14.25 7.25 -8.63
C VAL A 72 -15.09 7.16 -7.34
N THR A 73 -15.72 6.01 -7.09
CA THR A 73 -16.58 5.82 -5.91
C THR A 73 -15.79 5.68 -4.60
N HIS A 74 -14.51 5.30 -4.64
CA HIS A 74 -13.67 5.17 -3.44
C HIS A 74 -13.30 6.53 -2.84
N HIS A 75 -12.81 7.44 -3.68
CA HIS A 75 -12.44 8.81 -3.27
C HIS A 75 -13.61 9.59 -2.63
N HIS A 76 -14.84 9.42 -3.10
CA HIS A 76 -16.01 10.12 -2.54
C HIS A 76 -16.45 9.60 -1.17
N ASN A 77 -16.18 8.33 -0.85
CA ASN A 77 -16.58 7.73 0.43
C ASN A 77 -15.52 7.97 1.53
N HIS A 78 -14.26 8.21 1.14
CA HIS A 78 -13.16 8.45 2.07
C HIS A 78 -13.21 9.84 2.75
N ASN A 79 -13.82 10.84 2.10
CA ASN A 79 -14.01 12.18 2.68
C ASN A 79 -15.04 12.24 3.83
N ASN A 80 -15.78 11.16 4.10
CA ASN A 80 -16.85 11.15 5.10
C ASN A 80 -16.68 10.08 6.19
N SER A 81 -15.55 9.38 6.21
CA SER A 81 -15.31 8.25 7.12
C SER A 81 -13.91 8.36 7.71
N ASN A 82 -13.83 8.98 8.88
CA ASN A 82 -12.66 8.88 9.76
C ASN A 82 -12.44 7.39 10.07
N ASN A 83 -11.30 6.84 9.65
CA ASN A 83 -10.85 5.45 9.87
C ASN A 83 -11.60 4.34 9.14
N SER A 84 -11.43 4.22 7.81
CA SER A 84 -11.61 2.90 7.20
C SER A 84 -10.78 2.69 5.95
N PHE A 85 -9.63 2.02 6.12
CA PHE A 85 -8.85 1.33 5.06
C PHE A 85 -9.64 0.22 4.34
N THR A 86 -10.96 0.21 4.46
CA THR A 86 -11.82 -0.81 3.87
C THR A 86 -12.05 -0.48 2.41
N ASN A 87 -11.69 -1.42 1.54
CA ASN A 87 -12.45 -1.66 0.32
C ASN A 87 -13.90 -1.99 0.74
N ALA A 88 -14.71 -0.96 1.03
CA ALA A 88 -16.07 -1.09 1.57
C ALA A 88 -17.07 -1.72 0.57
N ARG A 89 -16.60 -2.09 -0.63
CA ARG A 89 -17.35 -2.87 -1.61
C ARG A 89 -16.60 -4.15 -1.94
N SER A 90 -17.33 -5.27 -1.93
CA SER A 90 -16.90 -6.49 -2.61
C SER A 90 -16.68 -6.17 -4.10
N ARG A 91 -15.42 -6.09 -4.53
CA ARG A 91 -15.10 -6.00 -5.96
C ARG A 91 -15.25 -7.39 -6.56
N SER A 92 -16.00 -7.50 -7.65
CA SER A 92 -15.95 -8.72 -8.46
C SER A 92 -14.57 -8.82 -9.11
N LEU A 93 -14.10 -10.03 -9.42
CA LEU A 93 -12.86 -10.20 -10.20
C LEU A 93 -12.92 -9.43 -11.54
N SER A 94 -14.10 -9.34 -12.15
CA SER A 94 -14.31 -8.52 -13.35
C SER A 94 -14.07 -7.03 -13.12
N ASP A 95 -14.40 -6.48 -11.95
CA ASP A 95 -14.13 -5.08 -11.64
C ASP A 95 -12.64 -4.82 -11.43
N CYS A 96 -11.92 -5.78 -10.84
CA CYS A 96 -10.46 -5.70 -10.74
C CYS A 96 -9.79 -5.64 -12.12
N PHE A 97 -10.27 -6.41 -13.10
CA PHE A 97 -9.72 -6.34 -14.46
C PHE A 97 -9.94 -4.99 -15.15
N LYS A 98 -11.07 -4.32 -14.91
CA LYS A 98 -11.33 -2.96 -15.43
C LYS A 98 -10.33 -1.95 -14.86
N VAL A 99 -10.04 -2.05 -13.56
CA VAL A 99 -9.03 -1.21 -12.91
C VAL A 99 -7.65 -1.44 -13.53
N PHE A 100 -7.26 -2.69 -13.79
CA PHE A 100 -5.99 -2.98 -14.46
C PHE A 100 -5.92 -2.43 -15.90
N GLU A 101 -7.05 -2.38 -16.61
CA GLU A 101 -7.12 -1.74 -17.92
C GLU A 101 -6.88 -0.24 -17.82
N ASP A 102 -7.56 0.45 -16.89
CA ASP A 102 -7.37 1.88 -16.62
C ASP A 102 -5.91 2.21 -16.26
N ILE A 103 -5.32 1.42 -15.37
CA ILE A 103 -3.91 1.58 -14.97
C ILE A 103 -3.00 1.39 -16.18
N GLY A 104 -3.29 0.42 -17.04
CA GLY A 104 -2.55 0.21 -18.29
C GLY A 104 -2.62 1.39 -19.27
N LYS A 105 -3.67 2.21 -19.21
CA LYS A 105 -3.80 3.45 -20.00
C LYS A 105 -3.07 4.62 -19.36
N CYS A 106 -2.93 4.61 -18.04
CA CYS A 106 -2.24 5.65 -17.27
C CYS A 106 -0.73 5.42 -17.17
N VAL A 107 -0.27 4.17 -17.19
CA VAL A 107 1.15 3.79 -17.07
C VAL A 107 1.65 3.35 -18.44
N ASP A 108 1.83 4.33 -19.32
CA ASP A 108 2.14 4.12 -20.74
C ASP A 108 3.52 4.63 -21.17
N THR A 109 4.32 5.16 -20.23
CA THR A 109 5.69 5.65 -20.47
C THR A 109 6.70 5.06 -19.49
N LEU A 110 7.97 4.98 -19.88
CA LEU A 110 9.06 4.53 -18.99
C LEU A 110 9.24 5.44 -17.76
N PRO A 111 9.11 6.79 -17.84
CA PRO A 111 9.12 7.65 -16.67
C PRO A 111 7.98 7.36 -15.68
N THR A 112 6.76 7.12 -16.17
CA THR A 112 5.65 6.76 -15.28
C THR A 112 5.87 5.39 -14.65
N LEU A 113 6.40 4.42 -15.40
CA LEU A 113 6.79 3.10 -14.87
C LEU A 113 7.81 3.24 -13.72
N ARG A 114 8.84 4.09 -13.93
CA ARG A 114 9.86 4.38 -12.92
C ARG A 114 9.23 4.94 -11.65
N ARG A 115 8.37 5.96 -11.78
CA ARG A 115 7.68 6.59 -10.66
C ARG A 115 6.89 5.57 -9.84
N ILE A 116 6.01 4.80 -10.47
CA ILE A 116 5.16 3.85 -9.71
C ILE A 116 5.98 2.73 -9.05
N ALA A 117 7.12 2.35 -9.64
CA ALA A 117 8.02 1.38 -9.03
C ALA A 117 8.69 1.95 -7.78
N GLN A 118 9.15 3.20 -7.83
CA GLN A 118 9.71 3.90 -6.67
C GLN A 118 8.68 4.03 -5.55
N GLU A 119 7.47 4.49 -5.87
CA GLU A 119 6.36 4.63 -4.91
C GLU A 119 6.02 3.28 -4.24
N ALA A 120 5.95 2.20 -5.02
CA ALA A 120 5.68 0.87 -4.47
C ALA A 120 6.77 0.41 -3.49
N LEU A 121 8.06 0.63 -3.82
CA LEU A 121 9.17 0.28 -2.92
C LEU A 121 9.13 1.10 -1.63
N GLU A 122 8.85 2.41 -1.72
CA GLU A 122 8.67 3.28 -0.57
C GLU A 122 7.56 2.76 0.36
N ASP A 123 6.40 2.43 -0.20
CA ASP A 123 5.24 1.97 0.55
C ASP A 123 5.53 0.63 1.23
N PHE A 124 6.07 -0.36 0.51
CA PHE A 124 6.43 -1.65 1.13
C PHE A 124 7.45 -1.49 2.26
N ALA A 125 8.44 -0.64 2.06
CA ALA A 125 9.46 -0.42 3.07
C ALA A 125 8.91 0.36 4.28
N GLN A 126 7.98 1.31 4.10
CA GLN A 126 7.26 1.98 5.20
C GLN A 126 6.45 0.98 6.02
N HIS A 127 5.90 -0.04 5.35
CA HIS A 127 5.20 -1.14 5.99
C HIS A 127 6.15 -2.23 6.53
N HIS A 128 7.44 -1.96 6.76
CA HIS A 128 8.40 -2.91 7.34
C HIS A 128 8.57 -4.21 6.52
N VAL A 129 8.33 -4.19 5.20
CA VAL A 129 8.73 -5.30 4.33
C VAL A 129 10.24 -5.26 4.12
N ALA A 130 10.90 -6.36 4.43
CA ALA A 130 12.34 -6.53 4.30
C ALA A 130 12.74 -7.23 2.98
N TYR A 131 11.84 -8.02 2.41
CA TYR A 131 12.04 -8.68 1.12
C TYR A 131 10.76 -8.65 0.30
N LEU A 132 10.87 -8.25 -0.96
CA LEU A 132 9.76 -8.07 -1.88
C LEU A 132 10.04 -8.79 -3.20
N GLU A 133 9.16 -9.69 -3.61
CA GLU A 133 9.09 -10.17 -4.99
C GLU A 133 8.00 -9.40 -5.74
N LEU A 134 8.42 -8.35 -6.45
CA LEU A 134 7.53 -7.53 -7.23
C LEU A 134 7.33 -8.16 -8.61
N ARG A 135 6.07 -8.41 -8.95
CA ARG A 135 5.66 -9.04 -10.19
C ARG A 135 5.25 -7.97 -11.20
N SER A 136 5.72 -8.07 -12.43
CA SER A 136 5.18 -7.26 -13.51
C SER A 136 5.23 -7.95 -14.87
N THR A 137 4.29 -7.60 -15.75
CA THR A 137 4.24 -8.05 -17.15
C THR A 137 4.93 -7.01 -18.03
N PRO A 138 6.08 -7.31 -18.66
CA PRO A 138 6.77 -6.38 -19.54
C PRO A 138 5.91 -5.95 -20.74
N LYS A 139 5.96 -4.65 -21.06
CA LYS A 139 5.21 -4.03 -22.16
C LYS A 139 6.11 -3.07 -22.94
N CYS A 140 5.82 -2.87 -24.22
CA CYS A 140 6.42 -1.79 -25.00
C CYS A 140 5.76 -0.46 -24.66
N LEU A 141 6.43 0.35 -23.84
CA LEU A 141 5.96 1.67 -23.40
C LEU A 141 6.60 2.78 -24.22
N TRP A 142 6.05 3.99 -24.19
CA TRP A 142 6.72 5.15 -24.77
C TRP A 142 7.94 5.54 -23.93
N THR A 143 9.01 5.97 -24.59
CA THR A 143 10.24 6.39 -23.90
C THR A 143 10.05 7.63 -23.04
N ASP A 144 9.16 8.54 -23.44
CA ASP A 144 8.81 9.75 -22.72
C ASP A 144 7.39 10.24 -23.08
N SER A 145 7.00 11.39 -22.52
CA SER A 145 5.70 12.01 -22.74
C SER A 145 5.48 12.57 -24.16
N SER A 146 6.53 12.71 -24.99
CA SER A 146 6.38 13.09 -26.40
C SER A 146 5.75 11.98 -27.24
N ARG A 147 5.85 10.72 -26.77
CA ARG A 147 5.33 9.53 -27.46
C ARG A 147 5.81 9.38 -28.91
N LEU A 148 7.01 9.86 -29.21
CA LEU A 148 7.61 9.75 -30.55
C LEU A 148 8.35 8.43 -30.75
N VAL A 149 8.93 7.87 -29.69
CA VAL A 149 9.73 6.64 -29.74
C VAL A 149 9.16 5.64 -28.73
N GLN A 150 8.81 4.44 -29.23
CA GLN A 150 8.38 3.33 -28.39
C GLN A 150 9.60 2.54 -27.93
N GLY A 151 9.69 2.31 -26.63
CA GLY A 151 10.64 1.40 -26.02
C GLY A 151 10.22 -0.06 -26.17
N THR A 152 11.15 -0.94 -25.88
CA THR A 152 11.03 -2.39 -25.94
C THR A 152 10.63 -2.98 -24.58
N LYS A 153 10.29 -4.27 -24.55
CA LYS A 153 10.15 -5.02 -23.28
C LYS A 153 11.45 -5.04 -22.47
N ARG A 154 12.61 -4.96 -23.13
CA ARG A 154 13.91 -4.87 -22.45
C ARG A 154 14.05 -3.54 -21.71
N ASP A 155 13.70 -2.42 -22.35
CA ASP A 155 13.75 -1.09 -21.72
C ASP A 155 12.83 -1.02 -20.48
N TYR A 156 11.66 -1.69 -20.54
CA TYR A 156 10.77 -1.86 -19.40
C TYR A 156 11.47 -2.56 -18.22
N VAL A 157 12.12 -3.69 -18.47
CA VAL A 157 12.81 -4.48 -17.44
C VAL A 157 14.02 -3.73 -16.89
N GLU A 158 14.84 -3.14 -17.76
CA GLU A 158 16.01 -2.36 -17.36
C GLU A 158 15.61 -1.14 -16.52
N THR A 159 14.48 -0.50 -16.85
CA THR A 159 13.91 0.59 -16.03
C THR A 159 13.61 0.11 -14.61
N LEU A 160 12.92 -1.02 -14.45
CA LEU A 160 12.61 -1.56 -13.11
C LEU A 160 13.87 -1.97 -12.35
N LEU A 161 14.81 -2.66 -12.99
CA LEU A 161 16.07 -3.06 -12.36
C LEU A 161 16.91 -1.85 -11.93
N SER A 162 16.92 -0.78 -12.72
CA SER A 162 17.60 0.47 -12.34
C SER A 162 17.00 1.08 -11.07
N VAL A 163 15.66 1.13 -10.97
CA VAL A 163 14.96 1.61 -9.77
C VAL A 163 15.34 0.79 -8.55
N PHE A 164 15.37 -0.54 -8.69
CA PHE A 164 15.66 -1.45 -7.58
C PHE A 164 17.10 -1.26 -7.09
N SER A 165 18.06 -1.20 -8.01
CA SER A 165 19.46 -0.97 -7.70
C SER A 165 19.71 0.38 -7.04
N GLU A 166 19.06 1.44 -7.52
CA GLU A 166 19.15 2.78 -6.92
C GLU A 166 18.54 2.81 -5.52
N TYR A 167 17.39 2.16 -5.34
CA TYR A 167 16.73 2.08 -4.04
C TYR A 167 17.64 1.39 -3.00
N GLU A 168 18.20 0.22 -3.32
CA GLU A 168 19.13 -0.51 -2.45
C GLU A 168 20.39 0.31 -2.12
N THR A 169 20.91 1.06 -3.10
CA THR A 169 22.10 1.90 -2.90
C THR A 169 21.80 3.07 -1.96
N ASN A 170 20.64 3.70 -2.13
CA ASN A 170 20.22 4.85 -1.33
C ASN A 170 19.91 4.44 0.13
N THR A 171 19.26 3.29 0.35
CA THR A 171 18.97 2.79 1.70
C THR A 171 20.23 2.37 2.44
N THR A 172 21.15 1.67 1.77
CA THR A 172 22.46 1.29 2.36
C THR A 172 23.25 2.52 2.82
N THR A 173 23.22 3.60 2.03
CA THR A 173 23.93 4.85 2.36
C THR A 173 23.31 5.56 3.58
N GLN A 174 21.98 5.53 3.71
CA GLN A 174 21.27 6.15 4.83
C GLN A 174 21.42 5.35 6.13
N GLU A 175 21.50 4.02 6.08
CA GLU A 175 21.68 3.15 7.25
C GLU A 175 23.14 3.12 7.76
N ALA A 176 24.12 3.45 6.91
CA ALA A 176 25.52 3.59 7.31
C ALA A 176 25.81 4.88 8.12
N GLN A 177 24.86 5.82 8.16
CA GLN A 177 24.87 6.93 9.12
C GLN A 177 24.17 6.45 10.39
N PRO A 178 24.80 6.49 11.58
CA PRO A 178 24.14 6.07 12.80
C PRO A 178 22.97 7.01 13.08
N THR A 179 21.75 6.54 12.79
CA THR A 179 20.51 7.19 13.21
C THR A 179 20.35 6.97 14.71
N VAL A 180 21.08 7.76 15.49
CA VAL A 180 20.75 7.97 16.90
C VAL A 180 19.48 8.83 16.90
N SER A 181 18.33 8.21 16.63
CA SER A 181 17.03 8.82 16.92
C SER A 181 16.92 8.93 18.44
N SER A 182 17.40 10.07 18.93
CA SER A 182 17.40 10.46 20.34
C SER A 182 15.97 10.75 20.86
N SER A 183 14.93 10.51 20.05
CA SER A 183 13.53 10.74 20.39
C SER A 183 12.90 9.59 21.18
N ASP A 184 13.44 8.38 21.14
CA ASP A 184 12.87 7.24 21.89
C ASP A 184 13.36 7.13 23.34
N LEU A 185 14.29 8.00 23.76
CA LEU A 185 14.84 8.01 25.13
C LEU A 185 14.18 9.03 26.07
N ASN A 186 13.23 9.85 25.59
CA ASN A 186 12.66 10.96 26.37
C ASN A 186 11.17 10.80 26.73
N HIS A 187 10.70 9.58 27.00
CA HIS A 187 9.54 9.38 27.84
C HIS A 187 9.97 8.69 29.14
N HIS A 188 10.36 9.50 30.14
CA HIS A 188 10.27 9.12 31.55
C HIS A 188 8.77 8.98 31.90
N HIS A 189 8.15 7.90 31.42
CA HIS A 189 6.89 7.43 31.96
C HIS A 189 7.24 6.61 33.20
N ASN A 190 6.75 7.04 34.36
CA ASN A 190 6.81 6.27 35.58
C ASN A 190 6.26 4.87 35.27
N PRO A 191 7.01 3.78 35.45
CA PRO A 191 6.53 2.46 35.07
C PRO A 191 5.35 2.10 35.98
N ASP A 192 4.16 2.10 35.40
CA ASP A 192 3.00 1.49 36.02
C ASP A 192 3.28 -0.03 36.14
N PRO A 193 3.35 -0.60 37.35
CA PRO A 193 3.66 -2.00 37.57
C PRO A 193 2.61 -2.97 36.99
N ASN A 194 1.49 -2.46 36.44
CA ASN A 194 0.45 -3.24 35.77
C ASN A 194 0.46 -3.17 34.23
N ARG A 195 1.46 -2.53 33.59
CA ARG A 195 1.60 -2.52 32.12
C ARG A 195 2.55 -3.63 31.65
N ASP A 196 1.98 -4.75 31.21
CA ASP A 196 2.67 -5.78 30.39
C ASP A 196 2.99 -5.29 28.96
N ASP A 197 3.52 -4.07 28.81
CA ASP A 197 3.83 -3.48 27.49
C ASP A 197 5.29 -3.76 27.12
N ILE A 198 5.63 -5.06 27.02
CA ILE A 198 6.84 -5.50 26.31
C ILE A 198 6.47 -5.58 24.83
N THR A 199 6.23 -4.44 24.19
CA THR A 199 6.17 -4.41 22.72
C THR A 199 7.60 -4.58 22.19
N PRO A 200 7.90 -5.61 21.38
CA PRO A 200 9.23 -5.77 20.81
C PRO A 200 9.57 -4.51 19.99
N THR A 201 10.71 -3.89 20.28
CA THR A 201 11.22 -2.79 19.46
C THR A 201 11.72 -3.38 18.14
N PHE A 202 10.85 -3.40 17.12
CA PHE A 202 11.25 -3.81 15.78
C PHE A 202 12.02 -2.66 15.11
N GLN A 203 13.28 -2.91 14.78
CA GLN A 203 14.02 -2.03 13.89
C GLN A 203 13.57 -2.28 12.46
N ARG A 204 13.34 -1.19 11.70
CA ARG A 204 13.07 -1.29 10.26
C ARG A 204 14.31 -1.86 9.56
N LEU A 205 14.12 -2.96 8.84
CA LEU A 205 15.15 -3.57 8.01
C LEU A 205 15.18 -2.92 6.63
N PRO A 206 16.35 -2.90 5.95
CA PRO A 206 16.42 -2.48 4.55
C PRO A 206 15.54 -3.39 3.68
N LEU A 207 14.81 -2.78 2.74
CA LEU A 207 14.03 -3.52 1.75
C LEU A 207 14.94 -4.06 0.64
N ILE A 208 14.81 -5.35 0.34
CA ILE A 208 15.47 -6.03 -0.78
C ILE A 208 14.42 -6.40 -1.84
N PRO A 209 14.30 -5.63 -2.95
CA PRO A 209 13.37 -5.94 -4.03
C PRO A 209 13.93 -6.89 -5.08
N ARG A 210 13.16 -7.89 -5.49
CA ARG A 210 13.43 -8.81 -6.60
C ARG A 210 12.29 -8.78 -7.60
N LEU A 211 12.61 -8.96 -8.88
CA LEU A 211 11.66 -8.88 -9.98
C LEU A 211 11.22 -10.27 -10.42
N ILE A 212 9.91 -10.50 -10.50
CA ILE A 212 9.30 -11.63 -11.20
C ILE A 212 8.65 -11.14 -12.48
N LEU A 213 9.12 -11.65 -13.63
CA LEU A 213 8.48 -11.39 -14.91
C LEU A 213 7.22 -12.25 -15.03
N SER A 214 6.08 -11.60 -15.26
CA SER A 214 4.78 -12.25 -15.42
C SER A 214 4.45 -12.42 -16.90
N ILE A 215 4.01 -13.62 -17.27
CA ILE A 215 3.52 -13.93 -18.62
C ILE A 215 2.00 -13.73 -18.64
N ASP A 216 1.54 -12.88 -19.55
CA ASP A 216 0.10 -12.65 -19.75
C ASP A 216 -0.50 -13.78 -20.60
N ARG A 217 -1.35 -14.59 -19.97
CA ARG A 217 -2.04 -15.72 -20.61
C ARG A 217 -2.97 -15.33 -21.76
N SER A 218 -3.31 -14.05 -21.89
CA SER A 218 -4.12 -13.54 -23.01
C SER A 218 -3.31 -13.30 -24.28
N LYS A 219 -1.98 -13.37 -24.21
CA LYS A 219 -1.05 -13.14 -25.32
C LYS A 219 -0.62 -14.46 -25.98
N SER A 220 0.11 -14.34 -27.08
CA SER A 220 0.58 -15.49 -27.86
C SER A 220 1.75 -16.20 -27.18
N ALA A 221 2.01 -17.45 -27.56
CA ALA A 221 3.19 -18.17 -27.11
C ALA A 221 4.51 -17.48 -27.52
N GLN A 222 4.52 -16.79 -28.67
CA GLN A 222 5.67 -15.99 -29.08
C GLN A 222 5.88 -14.81 -28.14
N ASP A 223 4.81 -14.10 -27.76
CA ASP A 223 4.90 -12.98 -26.81
C ASP A 223 5.42 -13.43 -25.43
N ALA A 224 5.06 -14.64 -25.01
CA ALA A 224 5.58 -15.27 -23.82
C ALA A 224 7.09 -15.60 -23.94
N MET A 225 7.53 -16.14 -25.09
CA MET A 225 8.96 -16.40 -25.35
C MET A 225 9.78 -15.10 -25.42
N ASP A 226 9.21 -14.00 -25.91
CA ASP A 226 9.88 -12.70 -25.94
C ASP A 226 10.04 -12.08 -24.53
N THR A 227 9.39 -12.67 -23.51
CA THR A 227 9.43 -12.23 -22.11
C THR A 227 10.34 -13.13 -21.25
N ALA A 228 10.69 -14.33 -21.72
CA ALA A 228 11.35 -15.39 -20.97
C ALA A 228 12.84 -15.55 -21.34
#